data_AF-A0A317YM17-F1
#
_entry.id   AF-A0A317YM17-F1
#
_cell.length_a   1.000
_cell.length_b   1.000
_cell.length_c   1.000
_cell.angle_alpha   90.00
_cell.angle_beta   90.00
_cell.angle_gamma   90.00
#
_symmetry.space_group_name_H-M   'P 1'
#
loop_
_entity.id
_entity.type
_entity.pdbx_description
1 polymer ?
#
loop_
_entity_poly.entity_id
_entity_poly.type
_entity_poly.pdbx_seq_one_letter_code
_entity_poly.pdbx_strand_id
1 'polypeptide(L)'
;MSQWKRISLLIVFTLVFGIIAFFYESRLGKWIDNEVYEFIYSSESFITTSIMLGATKVGEVWAMLCISLLLVAYLMLKRHKIEALFFALTMALSGILNPALKNIFDRERPTLLRLIDITGFSFPSGHA
;
A
#
# COMPACT_ATOMS: atom_id res chain seq x y z
N MET A 1 1.12 -8.32 24.33
CA MET A 1 -0.01 -8.97 23.59
C MET A 1 0.11 -10.47 23.73
N SER A 2 -0.98 -11.18 24.04
CA SER A 2 -1.00 -12.64 24.01
C SER A 2 -0.85 -13.14 22.58
N GLN A 3 -0.29 -14.35 22.40
CA GLN A 3 -0.13 -14.98 21.08
C GLN A 3 -1.46 -15.05 20.32
N TRP A 4 -2.56 -15.35 21.01
CA TRP A 4 -3.92 -15.37 20.48
C TRP A 4 -4.37 -14.03 19.86
N LYS A 5 -4.00 -12.90 20.46
CA LYS A 5 -4.33 -11.58 19.89
C LYS A 5 -3.58 -11.33 18.57
N ARG A 6 -2.32 -11.77 18.46
CA ARG A 6 -1.53 -11.64 17.22
C ARG A 6 -2.12 -12.49 16.09
N ILE A 7 -2.46 -13.74 16.39
CA ILE A 7 -3.06 -14.66 15.42
C ILE A 7 -4.43 -14.14 14.96
N SER A 8 -5.26 -13.69 15.91
CA SER A 8 -6.57 -13.11 15.58
C SER A 8 -6.43 -11.88 14.66
N LEU A 9 -5.48 -10.97 14.93
CA LEU A 9 -5.25 -9.82 14.05
C LEU A 9 -4.82 -10.24 12.64
N LEU A 10 -3.90 -11.20 12.52
CA LEU A 10 -3.46 -11.71 11.21
C LEU A 10 -4.63 -12.31 10.41
N ILE A 11 -5.48 -13.10 11.07
CA ILE A 11 -6.67 -13.68 10.44
C ILE A 11 -7.62 -12.56 9.98
N VAL A 12 -7.87 -11.56 10.83
CA VAL A 12 -8.75 -10.44 10.48
C VAL A 12 -8.21 -9.66 9.28
N PHE A 13 -6.93 -9.26 9.28
CA PHE A 13 -6.35 -8.53 8.15
C PHE A 13 -6.36 -9.36 6.86
N THR A 14 -6.08 -10.66 6.95
CA THR A 14 -6.10 -11.56 5.79
C THR A 14 -7.51 -11.73 5.23
N LEU A 15 -8.52 -11.89 6.09
CA LEU A 15 -9.91 -11.99 5.68
C LEU A 15 -10.42 -10.69 5.06
N VAL A 16 -10.11 -9.54 5.66
CA VAL A 16 -10.48 -8.23 5.12
C VAL A 16 -9.85 -8.04 3.74
N PHE A 17 -8.56 -8.34 3.59
CA PHE A 17 -7.90 -8.29 2.29
C PHE A 17 -8.54 -9.25 1.28
N GLY A 18 -8.82 -10.49 1.69
CA GLY A 18 -9.46 -11.49 0.84
C GLY A 18 -10.86 -11.09 0.37
N ILE A 19 -11.67 -10.46 1.24
CA ILE A 19 -12.98 -9.93 0.88
C ILE A 19 -12.82 -8.81 -0.15
N ILE A 20 -11.96 -7.83 0.09
CA ILE A 20 -11.73 -6.74 -0.87
C ILE A 20 -11.25 -7.29 -2.22
N ALA A 21 -10.30 -8.22 -2.18
CA ALA A 21 -9.74 -8.90 -3.35
C ALA A 21 -10.74 -9.81 -4.09
N PHE A 22 -11.82 -10.25 -3.44
CA PHE A 22 -12.90 -10.99 -4.10
C PHE A 22 -13.91 -10.04 -4.75
N PHE A 23 -14.18 -8.89 -4.12
CA PHE A 23 -15.23 -7.97 -4.54
C PHE A 23 -14.76 -6.82 -5.44
N TYR A 24 -13.46 -6.61 -5.66
CA TYR A 24 -12.96 -5.42 -6.39
C TYR A 24 -13.46 -5.30 -7.84
N GLU A 25 -13.67 -6.41 -8.55
CA GLU A 25 -14.27 -6.41 -9.91
C GLU A 25 -15.80 -6.48 -9.91
N SER A 26 -16.43 -6.70 -8.75
CA SER A 26 -17.88 -6.80 -8.66
C SER A 26 -18.56 -5.48 -9.00
N ARG A 27 -19.83 -5.54 -9.44
CA ARG A 27 -20.63 -4.34 -9.73
C ARG A 27 -20.69 -3.38 -8.53
N LEU A 28 -20.80 -3.92 -7.31
CA LEU A 28 -20.79 -3.14 -6.08
C LEU A 28 -19.41 -2.51 -5.83
N GLY A 29 -18.32 -3.28 -5.98
CA GLY A 29 -16.96 -2.77 -5.81
C GLY A 29 -16.66 -1.61 -6.76
N LYS A 30 -16.98 -1.76 -8.05
CA LYS A 30 -16.82 -0.69 -9.05
C LYS A 30 -17.70 0.53 -8.76
N TRP A 31 -18.93 0.32 -8.30
CA TRP A 31 -19.81 1.43 -7.93
C TRP A 31 -19.24 2.20 -6.73
N ILE A 32 -18.82 1.52 -5.66
CA ILE A 32 -18.19 2.16 -4.50
C ILE A 32 -16.93 2.93 -4.92
N ASP A 33 -16.06 2.31 -5.71
CA ASP A 33 -14.83 2.95 -6.18
C ASP A 33 -15.14 4.23 -6.96
N ASN A 34 -16.14 4.22 -7.84
CA ASN A 34 -16.54 5.41 -8.61
C ASN A 34 -17.15 6.51 -7.73
N GLU A 35 -18.05 6.16 -6.79
CA GLU A 35 -18.66 7.16 -5.90
C GLU A 35 -17.62 7.83 -4.99
N VAL A 36 -16.69 7.03 -4.43
CA VAL A 36 -15.59 7.56 -3.62
C VAL A 36 -14.65 8.41 -4.48
N TYR A 37 -14.38 7.99 -5.72
CA TYR A 37 -13.55 8.75 -6.65
C TYR A 37 -14.16 10.12 -6.98
N GLU A 38 -15.44 10.17 -7.36
CA GLU A 38 -16.16 11.41 -7.66
C GLU A 38 -16.25 12.33 -6.43
N PHE A 39 -16.45 11.76 -5.24
CA PHE A 39 -16.44 12.53 -3.99
C PHE A 39 -15.08 13.18 -3.72
N ILE A 40 -13.98 12.43 -3.87
CA ILE A 40 -12.62 12.96 -3.69
C ILE A 40 -12.33 14.03 -4.74
N TYR A 41 -12.68 13.79 -5.99
CA TYR A 41 -12.43 14.71 -7.10
C TYR A 41 -13.21 16.02 -6.96
N SER A 42 -14.50 15.94 -6.62
CA SER A 42 -15.33 17.13 -6.38
C SER A 42 -14.89 17.94 -5.15
N SER A 43 -14.13 17.34 -4.23
CA SER A 43 -13.56 17.98 -3.04
C SER A 43 -12.09 18.41 -3.23
N GLU A 44 -11.56 18.34 -4.45
CA GLU A 44 -10.17 18.70 -4.75
C GLU A 44 -9.92 20.21 -4.55
N SER A 45 -8.74 20.55 -4.03
CA SER A 45 -8.23 21.91 -3.91
C SER A 45 -6.71 21.90 -4.07
N PHE A 46 -6.11 23.05 -4.40
CA PHE A 46 -4.65 23.16 -4.52
C PHE A 46 -3.90 22.68 -3.27
N ILE A 47 -4.46 22.93 -2.08
CA ILE A 47 -3.87 22.53 -0.80
C ILE A 47 -3.96 21.01 -0.63
N THR A 48 -5.14 20.42 -0.83
CA THR A 48 -5.34 18.96 -0.68
C THR A 48 -4.51 18.19 -1.69
N THR A 49 -4.44 18.65 -2.94
CA THR A 49 -3.59 18.04 -3.98
C THR A 49 -2.11 18.11 -3.60
N SER A 50 -1.63 19.25 -3.09
CA SER A 50 -0.24 19.38 -2.65
C SER A 50 0.13 18.43 -1.51
N ILE A 51 -0.78 18.26 -0.53
CA ILE A 51 -0.60 17.32 0.58
C ILE A 51 -0.54 15.88 0.06
N MET A 52 -1.46 15.50 -0.84
CA MET A 52 -1.52 14.14 -1.39
C MET A 52 -0.33 13.82 -2.30
N LEU A 53 0.18 14.80 -3.04
CA LEU A 53 1.43 14.67 -3.80
C LEU A 53 2.63 14.48 -2.86
N GLY A 54 2.68 15.21 -1.75
CA GLY A 54 3.70 15.03 -0.71
C GLY A 54 3.65 13.63 -0.10
N ALA A 55 2.45 13.15 0.28
CA ALA A 55 2.26 11.80 0.79
C ALA A 55 2.70 10.73 -0.22
N THR A 56 2.37 10.92 -1.50
CA THR A 56 2.79 10.02 -2.59
C THR A 56 4.30 9.94 -2.70
N LYS A 57 5.02 11.07 -2.61
CA LYS A 57 6.50 11.08 -2.66
C LYS A 57 7.14 10.30 -1.50
N VAL A 58 6.53 10.33 -0.31
CA VAL A 58 7.03 9.55 0.84
C VAL A 58 6.79 8.06 0.65
N GLY A 59 5.64 7.68 0.09
CA GLY A 59 5.31 6.29 -0.25
C GLY A 59 6.03 5.75 -1.49
N GLU A 60 6.80 6.58 -2.20
CA GLU A 60 7.53 6.17 -3.39
C GLU A 60 8.64 5.16 -3.03
N VAL A 61 8.93 4.24 -3.96
CA VAL A 61 9.89 3.15 -3.78
C VAL A 61 11.24 3.66 -3.28
N TRP A 62 11.79 4.70 -3.89
CA TRP A 62 13.10 5.25 -3.50
C TRP A 62 13.08 5.87 -2.10
N ALA A 63 12.04 6.63 -1.77
CA ALA A 63 11.88 7.20 -0.44
C ALA A 63 11.78 6.11 0.63
N MET A 64 10.92 5.10 0.39
CA MET A 64 10.74 3.97 1.29
C MET A 64 11.99 3.12 1.45
N LEU A 65 12.76 2.89 0.37
CA LEU A 65 14.05 2.21 0.43
C LEU A 65 15.06 2.98 1.29
N CYS A 66 15.20 4.29 1.07
CA CYS A 66 16.09 5.13 1.85
C CYS A 66 15.72 5.12 3.35
N ILE A 67 14.44 5.33 3.66
CA ILE A 67 13.93 5.30 5.05
C ILE A 67 14.19 3.93 5.68
N SER A 68 13.94 2.85 4.95
CA SER A 68 14.15 1.48 5.43
C SER A 68 15.61 1.19 5.75
N LEU A 69 16.53 1.59 4.86
CA LEU A 69 17.97 1.42 5.08
C LEU A 69 18.46 2.22 6.28
N LEU A 70 18.01 3.46 6.43
CA LEU A 70 18.33 4.30 7.59
C LEU A 70 17.83 3.68 8.89
N LEU A 71 16.61 3.13 8.90
CA LEU A 71 16.05 2.48 10.09
C LEU A 71 16.81 1.19 10.44
N VAL A 72 17.15 0.36 9.44
CA VAL A 72 17.97 -0.84 9.66
C VAL A 72 19.33 -0.45 10.23
N ALA A 73 20.00 0.56 9.65
CA ALA A 73 21.28 1.05 10.16
C ALA A 73 21.16 1.55 11.61
N TYR A 74 20.11 2.33 11.91
CA TYR A 74 19.84 2.81 13.27
C TYR A 74 19.63 1.67 14.28
N LEU A 75 18.83 0.65 13.94
CA LEU A 75 18.60 -0.51 14.80
C LEU A 75 19.89 -1.31 15.02
N MET A 76 20.71 -1.46 13.98
CA MET A 76 22.02 -2.12 14.07
C MET A 76 22.97 -1.35 15.00
N LEU A 77 23.01 -0.02 14.94
CA LEU A 77 23.78 0.82 15.85
C LEU A 77 23.31 0.67 17.31
N LYS A 78 22.01 0.51 17.53
CA LYS A 78 21.42 0.24 18.85
C LYS A 78 21.55 -1.23 19.30
N ARG A 79 22.20 -2.08 18.51
CA ARG A 79 22.39 -3.53 18.74
C ARG A 79 21.08 -4.35 18.77
N HIS A 80 19.99 -3.80 18.24
CA HIS A 80 18.71 -4.48 18.04
C HIS A 80 18.73 -5.32 16.75
N LYS A 81 19.60 -6.35 16.73
CA LYS A 81 19.89 -7.13 15.51
C LYS A 81 18.70 -7.96 15.05
N ILE A 82 17.90 -8.50 15.98
CA ILE A 82 16.75 -9.35 15.65
C ILE A 82 15.64 -8.48 15.03
N GLU A 83 15.42 -7.30 15.59
CA GLU A 83 14.44 -6.32 15.12
C GLU A 83 14.84 -5.76 13.75
N ALA A 84 16.14 -5.46 13.55
CA ALA A 84 16.67 -5.03 12.26
C ALA A 84 16.47 -6.10 11.18
N LEU A 85 16.78 -7.37 11.49
CA LEU A 85 16.58 -8.49 10.57
C LEU A 85 15.09 -8.71 10.25
N PHE A 86 14.23 -8.68 11.28
CA PHE A 86 12.79 -8.83 11.11
C PHE A 86 12.20 -7.73 10.22
N PHE A 87 12.61 -6.48 10.43
CA PHE A 87 12.17 -5.35 9.62
C PHE A 87 12.66 -5.49 8.17
N ALA A 88 13.94 -5.81 7.96
CA ALA A 88 14.52 -5.99 6.63
C ALA A 88 13.80 -7.11 5.84
N LEU A 89 13.55 -8.26 6.49
CA LEU A 89 12.80 -9.36 5.88
C LEU A 89 11.37 -8.96 5.53
N THR A 90 10.70 -8.20 6.40
CA THR A 90 9.34 -7.72 6.16
C THR A 90 9.28 -6.78 4.94
N MET A 91 10.22 -5.85 4.84
CA MET A 91 10.31 -4.93 3.69
C MET A 91 10.64 -5.66 2.39
N ALA A 92 11.57 -6.62 2.43
CA ALA A 92 11.90 -7.45 1.27
C ALA A 92 10.70 -8.28 0.80
N LEU A 93 9.99 -8.92 1.74
CA LEU A 93 8.80 -9.70 1.44
C LEU A 93 7.69 -8.83 0.85
N SER A 94 7.47 -7.62 1.39
CA SER A 94 6.51 -6.65 0.84
C SER A 94 6.87 -6.25 -0.60
N GLY A 95 8.15 -5.95 -0.85
CA GLY A 95 8.66 -5.59 -2.17
C GLY A 95 8.51 -6.69 -3.23
N ILE A 96 8.44 -7.95 -2.82
CA ILE A 96 8.22 -9.11 -3.72
C ILE A 96 6.72 -9.42 -3.86
N LEU A 97 6.00 -9.49 -2.74
CA LEU A 97 4.58 -9.87 -2.73
C LEU A 97 3.71 -8.86 -3.47
N ASN A 98 4.00 -7.56 -3.35
CA ASN A 98 3.15 -6.55 -3.97
C ASN A 98 3.17 -6.62 -5.52
N PRO A 99 4.32 -6.65 -6.22
CA PRO A 99 4.36 -6.93 -7.65
C PRO A 99 3.75 -8.30 -8.02
N ALA A 100 3.96 -9.34 -7.21
CA ALA A 100 3.38 -10.66 -7.48
C ALA A 100 1.85 -10.61 -7.45
N LEU A 101 1.25 -10.01 -6.41
CA LEU A 101 -0.19 -9.84 -6.29
C LEU A 101 -0.76 -8.98 -7.41
N LYS A 102 -0.05 -7.93 -7.80
CA LYS A 102 -0.45 -7.10 -8.95
C LYS A 102 -0.61 -7.89 -10.23
N ASN A 103 0.32 -8.80 -10.52
CA ASN A 103 0.23 -9.68 -11.69
C ASN A 103 -0.86 -10.75 -11.57
N ILE A 104 -1.24 -11.14 -10.34
CA ILE A 104 -2.33 -12.11 -10.12
C ILE A 104 -3.70 -11.45 -10.33
N PHE A 105 -3.88 -10.22 -9.85
CA PHE A 105 -5.15 -9.50 -9.98
C PHE A 105 -5.31 -8.80 -11.31
N ASP A 106 -4.22 -8.37 -11.97
CA ASP A 106 -4.25 -7.80 -13.33
C ASP A 106 -5.27 -6.65 -13.48
N ARG A 107 -5.45 -5.87 -12.41
CA ARG A 107 -6.46 -4.81 -12.36
C ARG A 107 -5.94 -3.58 -13.09
N GLU A 108 -6.61 -3.17 -14.16
CA GLU A 108 -6.27 -1.95 -14.88
C GLU A 108 -6.51 -0.68 -14.04
N ARG A 109 -5.80 0.40 -14.38
CA ARG A 109 -5.98 1.73 -13.77
C ARG A 109 -7.04 2.52 -14.52
N PRO A 110 -7.88 3.32 -13.84
CA PRO A 110 -8.74 4.30 -14.50
C PRO A 110 -7.91 5.22 -15.41
N THR A 111 -8.41 5.50 -16.61
CA THR A 111 -7.70 6.27 -17.66
C THR A 111 -8.15 7.72 -17.76
N LEU A 112 -9.32 8.08 -17.21
CA LEU A 112 -9.97 9.36 -17.47
C LEU A 112 -9.27 10.58 -16.86
N LEU A 113 -8.63 10.45 -15.68
CA LEU A 113 -8.08 11.57 -14.91
C LEU A 113 -6.85 11.11 -14.11
N ARG A 114 -5.65 11.28 -14.69
CA ARG A 114 -4.37 10.97 -14.04
C ARG A 114 -3.65 12.26 -13.68
N LEU A 115 -3.45 12.51 -12.38
CA LEU A 115 -2.57 13.59 -11.91
C LEU A 115 -1.08 13.24 -12.08
N ILE A 116 -0.76 11.94 -12.14
CA ILE A 116 0.59 11.41 -12.33
C ILE A 116 0.51 10.26 -13.33
N ASP A 117 1.39 10.25 -14.33
CA ASP A 117 1.54 9.12 -15.24
C ASP A 117 2.28 7.97 -14.55
N ILE A 118 1.56 6.88 -14.31
CA ILE A 118 2.09 5.68 -13.68
C ILE A 118 1.65 4.47 -14.51
N THR A 119 2.62 3.65 -14.90
CA THR A 119 2.40 2.40 -15.62
C THR A 119 2.13 1.23 -14.66
N GLY A 120 1.38 0.22 -15.11
CA GLY A 120 1.14 -1.03 -14.38
C GLY A 120 -0.15 -1.07 -13.56
N PHE A 121 -0.40 -2.21 -12.92
CA PHE A 121 -1.67 -2.52 -12.26
C PHE A 121 -2.01 -1.61 -11.07
N SER A 122 -3.32 -1.46 -10.84
CA SER A 122 -3.91 -0.61 -9.81
C SER A 122 -4.02 -1.29 -8.45
N PHE A 123 -4.21 -2.62 -8.42
CA PHE A 123 -4.46 -3.37 -7.19
C PHE A 123 -3.43 -4.49 -6.93
N PRO A 124 -2.94 -4.65 -5.69
CA PRO A 124 -3.05 -3.69 -4.58
C PRO A 124 -2.17 -2.45 -4.80
N SER A 125 -2.45 -1.36 -4.08
CA SER A 125 -1.55 -0.19 -4.10
C SER A 125 -0.23 -0.51 -3.40
N GLY A 126 0.89 -0.02 -3.94
CA GLY A 126 2.20 -0.19 -3.32
C GLY A 126 2.68 0.96 -2.45
N HIS A 127 2.02 2.12 -2.54
CA HIS A 127 2.35 3.30 -1.73
C HIS A 127 1.53 3.34 -0.42
N ALA A 128 0.60 2.41 -0.25
CA ALA A 128 -0.29 2.26 0.90
C ALA A 128 0.17 1.08 1.76
#